data_AF-A0A8D2J0L1-F1
#
_entry.id   AF-A0A8D2J0L1-F1
#
_cell.length_a   1.000
_cell.length_b   1.000
_cell.length_c   1.000
_cell.angle_alpha   90.00
_cell.angle_beta   90.00
_cell.angle_gamma   90.00
#
_symmetry.space_group_name_H-M   'P 1'
#
loop_
_entity.id
_entity.type
_entity.pdbx_description
1 polymer ?
#
loop_
_entity_poly.entity_id
_entity_poly.type
_entity_poly.pdbx_seq_one_letter_code
_entity_poly.pdbx_strand_id
1 'polypeptide(L)'
;MGGRVFLEPPLEERAHFGRNQKETLQQKFEQLPADEQSFFQSGSSFLGLNSSLCGLIANSFFRRVMNVTQARVASALPMVFLPFFTTVVAYESAINYPLMEGDLNCATCAAIRGGAVGALIGGIYPMLIALPLNGLLAIRYSSSPMPTSENILQYYKMICKPVFKKMTFAILLQCAFGSYLASKHHETYTKALLLPDPRRDPEELNE
;
A
#
# COMPACT_ATOMS: atom_id res chain seq x y z
N MET A 1 -24.04 2.61 -43.77
CA MET A 1 -23.75 2.07 -42.42
C MET A 1 -22.25 2.13 -42.20
N GLY A 2 -21.76 3.23 -41.62
CA GLY A 2 -20.33 3.44 -41.38
C GLY A 2 -19.95 2.99 -39.98
N GLY A 3 -19.25 1.85 -39.88
CA GLY A 3 -18.57 1.44 -38.66
C GLY A 3 -17.22 2.16 -38.56
N ARG A 4 -17.09 3.10 -37.62
CA ARG A 4 -15.78 3.65 -37.26
C ARG A 4 -15.01 2.57 -36.52
N VAL A 5 -14.10 1.91 -37.22
CA VAL A 5 -13.04 1.10 -36.60
C VAL A 5 -12.11 2.10 -35.92
N PHE A 6 -12.23 2.21 -34.60
CA PHE A 6 -11.29 2.93 -33.75
C PHE A 6 -9.99 2.13 -33.79
N LEU A 7 -9.09 2.42 -34.73
CA LEU A 7 -7.72 1.92 -34.68
C LEU A 7 -7.13 2.43 -33.36
N GLU A 8 -6.91 1.54 -32.40
CA GLU A 8 -6.11 1.88 -31.24
C GLU A 8 -4.73 2.32 -31.73
N PRO A 9 -4.23 3.48 -31.28
CA PRO A 9 -2.89 3.93 -31.63
C PRO A 9 -1.84 2.90 -31.18
N PRO A 10 -0.68 2.83 -31.87
CA PRO A 10 0.40 1.93 -31.49
C PRO A 10 0.81 2.13 -30.02
N LEU A 11 1.19 1.04 -29.34
CA LEU A 11 1.53 1.02 -27.92
C LEU A 11 2.64 2.04 -27.56
N GLU A 12 3.55 2.31 -28.51
CA GLU A 12 4.60 3.33 -28.41
C GLU A 12 4.05 4.75 -28.30
N GLU A 13 3.00 5.08 -29.05
CA GLU A 13 2.42 6.42 -29.09
C GLU A 13 1.62 6.72 -27.81
N ARG A 14 0.88 5.74 -27.28
CA ARG A 14 0.26 5.82 -25.94
C ARG A 14 1.29 5.96 -24.82
N ALA A 15 2.39 5.21 -24.90
CA ALA A 15 3.46 5.29 -23.91
C ALA A 15 4.13 6.68 -23.93
N HIS A 16 4.35 7.25 -25.12
CA HIS A 16 4.92 8.58 -25.27
C HIS A 16 3.97 9.68 -24.78
N PHE A 17 2.68 9.60 -25.13
CA PHE A 17 1.66 10.53 -24.65
C PHE A 17 1.50 10.49 -23.13
N GLY A 18 1.42 9.27 -22.56
CA GLY A 18 1.35 9.08 -21.11
C GLY A 18 2.60 9.58 -20.39
N ARG A 19 3.80 9.44 -20.98
CA ARG A 19 5.04 10.00 -20.41
C ARG A 19 5.01 11.53 -20.39
N ASN A 20 4.63 12.18 -21.50
CA ASN A 20 4.51 13.63 -21.56
C ASN A 20 3.49 14.17 -20.55
N GLN A 21 2.34 13.51 -20.41
CA GLN A 21 1.32 13.89 -19.44
C GLN A 21 1.83 13.79 -18.00
N LYS A 22 2.53 12.69 -17.65
CA LYS A 22 3.15 12.52 -16.34
C LYS A 22 4.18 13.61 -16.04
N GLU A 23 5.02 13.97 -17.00
CA GLU A 23 6.01 15.03 -16.86
C GLU A 23 5.35 16.39 -16.63
N THR A 24 4.33 16.75 -17.42
CA THR A 24 3.58 18.00 -17.25
C THR A 24 2.88 18.06 -15.89
N LEU A 25 2.28 16.95 -15.47
CA LEU A 25 1.62 16.85 -14.17
C LEU A 25 2.61 16.96 -13.02
N GLN A 26 3.78 16.34 -13.14
CA GLN A 26 4.85 16.44 -12.15
C GLN A 26 5.33 17.89 -12.00
N GLN A 27 5.48 18.63 -13.09
CA GLN A 27 5.78 20.06 -13.05
C GLN A 27 4.68 20.88 -12.35
N LYS A 28 3.41 20.52 -12.53
CA LYS A 28 2.30 21.14 -11.77
C LYS A 28 2.36 20.79 -10.28
N PHE A 29 2.75 19.57 -9.93
CA PHE A 29 2.99 19.19 -8.53
C PHE A 29 4.12 20.02 -7.88
N GLU A 30 5.17 20.35 -8.63
CA GLU A 30 6.26 21.20 -8.12
C GLU A 30 5.83 22.66 -7.87
N GLN A 31 4.73 23.11 -8.49
CA GLN A 31 4.14 24.43 -8.23
C GLN A 31 3.24 24.47 -6.98
N LEU A 32 2.86 23.32 -6.41
CA LEU A 32 2.05 23.27 -5.19
C LEU A 32 2.87 23.76 -3.98
N PRO A 33 2.21 24.19 -2.89
CA PRO A 33 2.93 24.53 -1.67
C PRO A 33 3.66 23.30 -1.07
N ALA A 34 4.80 23.55 -0.42
CA ALA A 34 5.75 22.51 -0.02
C ALA A 34 5.18 21.49 0.99
N ASP A 35 4.18 21.87 1.77
CA ASP A 35 3.45 21.01 2.70
C ASP A 35 2.63 19.93 1.99
N GLU A 36 1.91 20.30 0.92
CA GLU A 36 1.13 19.34 0.11
C GLU A 36 2.06 18.40 -0.67
N GLN A 37 3.18 18.90 -1.20
CA GLN A 37 4.19 18.08 -1.87
C GLN A 37 4.80 17.05 -0.92
N SER A 38 5.22 17.49 0.27
CA SER A 38 5.84 16.61 1.26
C SER A 38 4.88 15.52 1.73
N PHE A 39 3.61 15.85 1.91
CA PHE A 39 2.59 14.88 2.29
C PHE A 39 2.38 13.80 1.22
N PHE A 40 2.27 14.20 -0.06
CA PHE A 40 2.08 13.28 -1.18
C PHE A 40 3.27 12.32 -1.34
N GLN A 41 4.51 12.84 -1.24
CA GLN A 41 5.72 12.02 -1.35
C GLN A 41 5.93 11.11 -0.14
N SER A 42 5.63 11.60 1.07
CA SER A 42 5.87 10.84 2.31
C SER A 42 4.74 9.87 2.64
N GLY A 43 3.56 10.04 2.05
CA GLY A 43 2.35 9.27 2.37
C GLY A 43 2.53 7.76 2.29
N SER A 44 3.07 7.26 1.18
CA SER A 44 3.33 5.82 0.97
C SER A 44 4.31 5.27 2.00
N SER A 45 5.34 6.05 2.35
CA SER A 45 6.31 5.71 3.39
C SER A 45 5.68 5.64 4.78
N PHE A 46 4.80 6.58 5.15
CA PHE A 46 4.07 6.54 6.42
C PHE A 46 3.15 5.32 6.52
N LEU A 47 2.42 4.99 5.46
CA LEU A 47 1.59 3.78 5.40
C LEU A 47 2.45 2.51 5.55
N GLY A 48 3.62 2.49 4.89
CA GLY A 48 4.61 1.43 5.02
C GLY A 48 5.18 1.28 6.43
N LEU A 49 5.50 2.38 7.12
CA LEU A 49 5.96 2.35 8.51
C LEU A 49 4.90 1.75 9.45
N ASN A 50 3.63 2.12 9.28
CA ASN A 50 2.54 1.52 10.04
C ASN A 50 2.40 0.01 9.76
N SER A 51 2.64 -0.42 8.51
CA SER A 51 2.67 -1.84 8.14
C SER A 51 3.81 -2.60 8.82
N SER A 52 5.00 -2.01 8.92
CA SER A 52 6.12 -2.58 9.69
C SER A 52 5.77 -2.76 11.16
N LEU A 53 5.13 -1.77 11.77
CA LEU A 53 4.65 -1.86 13.16
C LEU A 53 3.61 -2.97 13.30
N CYS A 54 2.67 -3.09 12.35
CA CYS A 54 1.72 -4.21 12.30
C CYS A 54 2.44 -5.56 12.21
N GLY A 55 3.49 -5.67 11.39
CA GLY A 55 4.33 -6.87 11.29
C GLY A 55 5.03 -7.23 12.61
N LEU A 56 5.60 -6.25 13.30
CA LEU A 56 6.23 -6.46 14.61
C LEU A 56 5.21 -6.89 15.68
N ILE A 57 4.04 -6.26 15.71
CA ILE A 57 2.96 -6.61 16.65
C ILE A 57 2.44 -8.02 16.36
N ALA A 58 2.18 -8.35 15.09
CA ALA A 58 1.77 -9.68 14.67
C ALA A 58 2.81 -10.74 15.06
N ASN A 59 4.09 -10.47 14.79
CA ASN A 59 5.20 -11.33 15.18
C ASN A 59 5.23 -11.56 16.71
N SER A 60 5.08 -10.50 17.50
CA SER A 60 5.02 -10.60 18.96
C SER A 60 3.87 -11.49 19.44
N PHE A 61 2.68 -11.36 18.85
CA PHE A 61 1.53 -12.20 19.21
C PHE A 61 1.73 -13.66 18.82
N PHE A 62 2.18 -13.95 17.60
CA PHE A 62 2.43 -15.34 17.18
C PHE A 62 3.53 -16.00 17.99
N ARG A 63 4.60 -15.27 18.35
CA ARG A 63 5.66 -15.77 19.24
C ARG A 63 5.12 -16.16 20.62
N ARG A 64 4.22 -15.36 21.19
CA ARG A 64 3.58 -15.68 22.48
C ARG A 64 2.69 -16.91 22.40
N VAL A 65 1.94 -17.07 21.31
CA VAL A 65 1.05 -18.22 21.13
C VAL A 65 1.85 -19.51 20.91
N MET A 66 2.96 -19.47 20.19
CA MET A 66 3.82 -20.65 19.90
C MET A 66 5.02 -20.80 20.84
N ASN A 67 5.04 -20.03 21.93
CA ASN A 67 6.09 -20.03 22.96
C ASN A 67 7.53 -19.87 22.41
N VAL A 68 7.71 -19.10 21.35
CA VAL A 68 9.02 -18.89 20.70
C VAL A 68 9.77 -17.76 21.40
N THR A 69 10.82 -18.10 22.15
CA THR A 69 11.68 -17.12 22.85
C THR A 69 12.93 -16.73 22.08
N GLN A 70 13.39 -17.59 21.16
CA GLN A 70 14.65 -17.45 20.42
C GLN A 70 14.53 -16.63 19.13
N ALA A 71 15.67 -16.18 18.58
CA ALA A 71 15.74 -15.47 17.31
C ALA A 71 14.86 -14.18 17.22
N ARG A 72 14.74 -13.42 18.33
CA ARG A 72 13.89 -12.21 18.39
C ARG A 72 14.25 -11.20 17.30
N VAL A 73 15.52 -10.80 17.23
CA VAL A 73 16.01 -9.82 16.26
C VAL A 73 15.93 -10.38 14.83
N ALA A 74 16.35 -11.62 14.62
CA ALA A 74 16.31 -12.26 13.30
C ALA A 74 14.89 -12.41 12.75
N SER A 75 13.88 -12.64 13.61
CA SER A 75 12.47 -12.68 13.19
C SER A 75 11.87 -11.28 13.00
N ALA A 76 12.40 -10.25 13.66
CA ALA A 76 11.90 -8.88 13.57
C ALA A 76 12.33 -8.19 12.27
N LEU A 77 13.55 -8.48 11.80
CA LEU A 77 14.10 -7.91 10.57
C LEU A 77 13.17 -8.10 9.34
N PRO A 78 12.80 -9.33 8.93
CA PRO A 78 11.89 -9.52 7.79
C PRO A 78 10.48 -8.94 8.05
N MET A 79 10.06 -8.87 9.32
CA MET A 79 8.76 -8.31 9.72
C MET A 79 8.71 -6.78 9.64
N VAL A 80 9.86 -6.11 9.58
CA VAL A 80 9.94 -4.68 9.28
C VAL A 80 10.10 -4.49 7.79
N PHE A 81 11.12 -5.10 7.20
CA PHE A 81 11.50 -4.82 5.81
C PHE A 81 10.44 -5.27 4.81
N LEU A 82 9.91 -6.49 4.92
CA LEU A 82 8.97 -7.00 3.91
C LEU A 82 7.64 -6.25 3.95
N PRO A 83 6.97 -6.08 5.10
CA PRO A 83 5.75 -5.26 5.18
C PRO A 83 5.95 -3.81 4.72
N PHE A 84 7.06 -3.17 5.10
CA PHE A 84 7.37 -1.81 4.67
C PHE A 84 7.38 -1.69 3.14
N PHE A 85 8.30 -2.42 2.51
CA PHE A 85 8.55 -2.29 1.08
C PHE A 85 7.34 -2.72 0.25
N THR A 86 6.70 -3.82 0.63
CA THR A 86 5.52 -4.30 -0.09
C THR A 86 4.35 -3.31 0.00
N THR A 87 4.16 -2.66 1.14
CA THR A 87 3.09 -1.66 1.30
C THR A 87 3.38 -0.40 0.50
N VAL A 88 4.63 0.08 0.50
CA VAL A 88 5.04 1.23 -0.34
C VAL A 88 4.79 0.91 -1.81
N VAL A 89 5.33 -0.20 -2.31
CA VAL A 89 5.18 -0.58 -3.73
C VAL A 89 3.72 -0.80 -4.11
N ALA A 90 2.94 -1.45 -3.25
CA ALA A 90 1.51 -1.67 -3.50
C ALA A 90 0.73 -0.35 -3.52
N TYR A 91 1.07 0.60 -2.64
CA TYR A 91 0.42 1.90 -2.62
C TYR A 91 0.78 2.73 -3.86
N GLU A 92 2.07 2.78 -4.22
CA GLU A 92 2.53 3.47 -5.43
C GLU A 92 1.83 2.94 -6.68
N SER A 93 1.76 1.62 -6.83
CA SER A 93 1.16 0.98 -8.01
C SER A 93 -0.37 1.06 -8.06
N ALA A 94 -1.06 0.96 -6.93
CA ALA A 94 -2.52 0.95 -6.89
C ALA A 94 -3.15 2.35 -6.81
N ILE A 95 -2.39 3.36 -6.35
CA ILE A 95 -2.87 4.72 -6.10
C ILE A 95 -2.07 5.73 -6.92
N ASN A 96 -0.77 5.89 -6.67
CA ASN A 96 -0.01 7.01 -7.26
C ASN A 96 0.09 6.91 -8.78
N TYR A 97 0.44 5.73 -9.34
CA TYR A 97 0.48 5.55 -10.80
C TYR A 97 -0.87 5.79 -11.50
N PRO A 98 -2.00 5.19 -11.08
CA PRO A 98 -3.29 5.46 -11.73
C PRO A 98 -3.84 6.87 -11.46
N LEU A 99 -3.41 7.55 -10.39
CA LEU A 99 -3.65 8.99 -10.23
C LEU A 99 -2.88 9.78 -11.30
N MET A 100 -1.59 9.52 -11.48
CA MET A 100 -0.75 10.25 -12.43
C MET A 100 -1.18 10.02 -13.89
N GLU A 101 -1.72 8.84 -14.20
CA GLU A 101 -2.26 8.50 -15.53
C GLU A 101 -3.68 9.05 -15.76
N GLY A 102 -4.33 9.61 -14.74
CA GLY A 102 -5.70 10.11 -14.82
C GLY A 102 -6.76 9.01 -14.97
N ASP A 103 -6.43 7.76 -14.64
CA ASP A 103 -7.40 6.64 -14.57
C ASP A 103 -8.25 6.72 -13.29
N LEU A 104 -7.71 7.32 -12.22
CA LEU A 104 -8.38 7.42 -10.92
C LEU A 104 -8.99 8.80 -10.62
N ASN A 105 -10.06 9.15 -11.33
CA ASN A 105 -10.72 10.46 -11.22
C ASN A 105 -11.78 10.57 -10.10
N CYS A 106 -12.07 9.50 -9.37
CA CYS A 106 -13.10 9.48 -8.33
C CYS A 106 -12.50 9.40 -6.92
N ALA A 107 -12.87 10.36 -6.05
CA ALA A 107 -12.44 10.40 -4.65
C ALA A 107 -12.82 9.13 -3.88
N THR A 108 -14.03 8.61 -4.10
CA THR A 108 -14.49 7.37 -3.45
C THR A 108 -13.71 6.15 -3.94
N CYS A 109 -13.38 6.08 -5.23
CA CYS A 109 -12.55 5.01 -5.79
C CYS A 109 -11.14 5.04 -5.19
N ALA A 110 -10.53 6.22 -5.07
CA ALA A 110 -9.24 6.40 -4.41
C ALA A 110 -9.31 5.96 -2.94
N ALA A 111 -10.34 6.39 -2.19
CA ALA A 111 -10.53 6.01 -0.80
C ALA A 111 -10.70 4.49 -0.59
N ILE A 112 -11.50 3.84 -1.43
CA ILE A 112 -11.72 2.39 -1.37
C ILE A 112 -10.44 1.63 -1.72
N ARG A 113 -9.75 2.01 -2.81
CA ARG A 113 -8.47 1.37 -3.20
C ARG A 113 -7.42 1.56 -2.12
N GLY A 114 -7.26 2.77 -1.58
CA GLY A 114 -6.30 3.08 -0.52
C GLY A 114 -6.59 2.31 0.76
N GLY A 115 -7.87 2.22 1.14
CA GLY A 115 -8.32 1.42 2.28
C GLY A 115 -8.06 -0.07 2.09
N ALA A 116 -8.32 -0.59 0.89
CA ALA A 116 -8.03 -1.99 0.57
C ALA A 116 -6.52 -2.29 0.63
N VAL A 117 -5.66 -1.44 0.07
CA VAL A 117 -4.20 -1.57 0.18
C VAL A 117 -3.78 -1.53 1.64
N GLY A 118 -4.28 -0.57 2.42
CA GLY A 118 -4.04 -0.49 3.85
C GLY A 118 -4.44 -1.76 4.60
N ALA A 119 -5.68 -2.21 4.46
CA ALA A 119 -6.18 -3.38 5.16
C ALA A 119 -5.46 -4.67 4.74
N LEU A 120 -5.38 -4.93 3.43
CA LEU A 120 -4.88 -6.20 2.90
C LEU A 120 -3.36 -6.27 2.95
N ILE A 121 -2.66 -5.27 2.43
CA ILE A 121 -1.19 -5.26 2.32
C ILE A 121 -0.55 -4.69 3.59
N GLY A 122 -1.14 -3.64 4.15
CA GLY A 122 -0.63 -3.03 5.38
C GLY A 122 -1.00 -3.77 6.68
N GLY A 123 -2.10 -4.54 6.68
CA GLY A 123 -2.66 -5.17 7.88
C GLY A 123 -2.65 -6.70 7.85
N ILE A 124 -3.21 -7.30 6.80
CA ILE A 124 -3.36 -8.76 6.68
C ILE A 124 -2.07 -9.45 6.27
N TYR A 125 -1.39 -8.94 5.25
CA TYR A 125 -0.15 -9.50 4.74
C TYR A 125 0.93 -9.68 5.82
N PRO A 126 1.21 -8.72 6.73
CA PRO A 126 2.17 -8.92 7.80
C PRO A 126 1.81 -10.08 8.74
N MET A 127 0.52 -10.32 9.00
CA MET A 127 0.07 -11.49 9.78
C MET A 127 0.32 -12.80 9.04
N LEU A 128 0.08 -12.81 7.72
CA LEU A 128 0.27 -14.00 6.88
C LEU A 128 1.73 -14.43 6.79
N ILE A 129 2.69 -13.50 6.82
CA ILE A 129 4.12 -13.83 6.86
C ILE A 129 4.54 -14.23 8.28
N ALA A 130 3.98 -13.58 9.31
CA ALA A 130 4.34 -13.85 10.70
C ALA A 130 3.98 -15.28 11.13
N LEU A 131 2.89 -15.83 10.60
CA LEU A 131 2.46 -17.19 10.91
C LEU A 131 3.49 -18.28 10.52
N PRO A 132 3.87 -18.45 9.24
CA PRO A 132 4.83 -19.46 8.83
C PRO A 132 6.23 -19.19 9.40
N LEU A 133 6.65 -17.92 9.55
CA LEU A 133 7.95 -17.60 10.13
C LEU A 133 8.04 -18.12 11.58
N ASN A 134 7.03 -17.87 12.40
CA ASN A 134 7.03 -18.32 13.78
C ASN A 134 6.75 -19.82 13.93
N GLY A 135 5.96 -20.41 13.02
CA GLY A 135 5.80 -21.86 12.95
C GLY A 135 7.12 -22.57 12.66
N LEU A 136 7.91 -22.06 11.69
CA LEU A 136 9.22 -22.60 11.37
C LEU A 136 10.20 -22.48 12.55
N LEU A 137 10.19 -21.35 13.25
CA LEU A 137 11.01 -21.18 14.45
C LEU A 137 10.58 -22.14 15.57
N ALA A 138 9.28 -22.36 15.73
CA ALA A 138 8.78 -23.30 16.73
C ALA A 138 9.18 -24.75 16.41
N ILE A 139 9.23 -25.14 15.12
CA ILE A 139 9.78 -26.44 14.68
C ILE A 139 11.27 -26.51 15.02
N ARG A 140 12.03 -25.50 14.59
CA ARG A 140 13.49 -25.47 14.73
C ARG A 140 13.96 -25.54 16.18
N TYR A 141 13.25 -24.86 17.08
CA TYR A 141 13.60 -24.80 18.50
C TYR A 141 12.75 -25.73 19.38
N SER A 142 11.92 -26.59 18.78
CA SER A 142 11.02 -27.51 19.50
C SER A 142 10.23 -26.82 20.63
N SER A 143 9.77 -25.59 20.40
CA SER A 143 9.17 -24.75 21.44
C SER A 143 7.69 -25.04 21.68
N SER A 144 7.02 -25.70 20.73
CA SER A 144 5.61 -26.09 20.80
C SER A 144 5.40 -27.42 20.07
N PRO A 145 4.52 -28.31 20.57
CA PRO A 145 4.14 -29.51 19.84
C PRO A 145 3.50 -29.12 18.50
N MET A 146 4.03 -29.70 17.42
CA MET A 146 3.54 -29.46 16.07
C MET A 146 2.34 -30.35 15.76
N PRO A 147 1.40 -29.88 14.93
CA PRO A 147 0.21 -30.65 14.60
C PRO A 147 0.57 -31.88 13.75
N THR A 148 -0.10 -32.99 14.01
CA THR A 148 -0.18 -34.13 13.10
C THR A 148 -1.03 -33.76 11.88
N SER A 149 -0.78 -34.39 10.73
CA SER A 149 -1.47 -34.11 9.45
C SER A 149 -3.00 -34.11 9.55
N GLU A 150 -3.57 -34.91 10.46
CA GLU A 150 -5.01 -35.03 10.67
C GLU A 150 -5.65 -33.76 11.29
N ASN A 151 -4.91 -32.98 12.09
CA ASN A 151 -5.45 -31.86 12.87
C ASN A 151 -4.82 -30.50 12.52
N ILE A 152 -4.10 -30.41 11.41
CA ILE A 152 -3.32 -29.23 11.03
C ILE A 152 -4.18 -27.97 10.87
N LEU A 153 -5.36 -28.09 10.24
CA LEU A 153 -6.26 -26.96 10.03
C LEU A 153 -6.83 -26.43 11.36
N GLN A 154 -7.18 -27.33 12.27
CA GLN A 154 -7.71 -26.97 13.59
C GLN A 154 -6.65 -26.25 14.42
N TYR A 155 -5.40 -26.72 14.37
CA TYR A 155 -4.26 -26.09 15.01
C TYR A 155 -4.05 -24.66 14.52
N TYR A 156 -3.99 -24.44 13.20
CA TYR A 156 -3.84 -23.08 12.65
C TYR A 156 -5.02 -22.17 13.00
N LYS A 157 -6.27 -22.67 12.96
CA LYS A 157 -7.44 -21.90 13.41
C LYS A 157 -7.32 -21.49 14.88
N MET A 158 -6.89 -22.40 15.75
CA MET A 158 -6.71 -22.15 17.19
C MET A 158 -5.67 -21.04 17.44
N ILE A 159 -4.56 -21.05 16.69
CA ILE A 159 -3.47 -20.08 16.83
C ILE A 159 -3.83 -18.73 16.19
N CYS A 160 -4.43 -18.73 15.00
CA CYS A 160 -4.77 -17.50 14.28
C CYS A 160 -5.91 -16.74 14.94
N LYS A 161 -6.96 -17.41 15.44
CA LYS A 161 -8.15 -16.75 16.02
C LYS A 161 -7.84 -15.68 17.07
N PRO A 162 -7.02 -15.92 18.12
CA PRO A 162 -6.70 -14.89 19.10
C PRO A 162 -5.83 -13.76 18.52
N VAL A 163 -4.95 -14.07 17.55
CA VAL A 163 -4.08 -13.06 16.91
C VAL A 163 -4.91 -12.13 16.03
N PHE A 164 -5.76 -12.68 15.16
CA PHE A 164 -6.65 -11.90 14.30
C PHE A 164 -7.61 -11.03 15.13
N LYS A 165 -8.14 -11.55 16.24
CA LYS A 165 -8.99 -10.76 17.14
C LYS A 165 -8.26 -9.55 17.72
N LYS A 166 -6.99 -9.69 18.11
CA LYS A 166 -6.18 -8.57 18.63
C LYS A 166 -5.74 -7.60 17.52
N MET A 167 -5.45 -8.12 16.34
CA MET A 167 -5.02 -7.34 15.17
C MET A 167 -6.18 -6.61 14.48
N THR A 168 -7.44 -6.97 14.76
CA THR A 168 -8.62 -6.35 14.11
C THR A 168 -8.58 -4.82 14.22
N PHE A 169 -8.22 -4.29 15.39
CA PHE A 169 -8.09 -2.84 15.57
C PHE A 169 -6.99 -2.23 14.68
N ALA A 170 -5.83 -2.88 14.59
CA ALA A 170 -4.72 -2.42 13.74
C ALA A 170 -5.09 -2.46 12.25
N ILE A 171 -5.83 -3.48 11.81
CA ILE A 171 -6.31 -3.60 10.42
C ILE A 171 -7.31 -2.49 10.09
N LEU A 172 -8.26 -2.23 11.00
CA LEU A 172 -9.23 -1.13 10.81
C LEU A 172 -8.54 0.23 10.76
N LEU A 173 -7.55 0.45 11.63
CA LEU A 173 -6.75 1.68 11.62
C LEU A 173 -5.98 1.82 10.29
N GLN A 174 -5.38 0.74 9.80
CA GLN A 174 -4.64 0.75 8.53
C GLN A 174 -5.57 0.95 7.33
N CYS A 175 -6.79 0.41 7.38
CA CYS A 175 -7.84 0.68 6.39
C CYS A 175 -8.22 2.15 6.40
N ALA A 176 -8.53 2.72 7.57
CA ALA A 176 -8.93 4.11 7.70
C ALA A 176 -7.79 5.06 7.25
N PHE A 177 -6.55 4.77 7.66
CA PHE A 177 -5.39 5.56 7.28
C PHE A 177 -5.11 5.47 5.78
N GLY A 178 -5.18 4.27 5.19
CA GLY A 178 -5.04 4.09 3.73
C GLY A 178 -6.13 4.81 2.93
N SER A 179 -7.38 4.77 3.38
CA SER A 179 -8.49 5.50 2.75
C SER A 179 -8.32 7.01 2.87
N TYR A 180 -7.94 7.51 4.05
CA TYR A 180 -7.70 8.93 4.28
C TYR A 180 -6.56 9.44 3.39
N LEU A 181 -5.45 8.72 3.37
CA LEU A 181 -4.26 9.09 2.61
C LEU A 181 -4.57 9.15 1.10
N ALA A 182 -5.25 8.13 0.57
CA ALA A 182 -5.62 8.10 -0.84
C ALA A 182 -6.62 9.19 -1.21
N SER A 183 -7.56 9.53 -0.32
CA SER A 183 -8.48 10.65 -0.52
C SER A 183 -7.73 11.98 -0.58
N LYS A 184 -6.74 12.18 0.30
CA LYS A 184 -5.90 13.37 0.29
C LYS A 184 -5.00 13.45 -0.93
N HIS A 185 -4.42 12.34 -1.37
CA HIS A 185 -3.65 12.27 -2.62
C HIS A 185 -4.51 12.66 -3.83
N HIS A 186 -5.78 12.23 -3.86
CA HIS A 186 -6.72 12.60 -4.92
C HIS A 186 -7.09 14.09 -4.88
N GLU A 187 -7.27 14.67 -3.69
CA GLU A 187 -7.52 16.10 -3.51
C GLU A 187 -6.34 16.94 -4.03
N THR A 188 -5.10 16.60 -3.62
CA THR A 188 -3.87 17.26 -4.10
C THR A 188 -3.70 17.12 -5.61
N TYR A 189 -3.97 15.93 -6.16
CA TYR A 189 -3.95 15.70 -7.60
C TYR A 189 -4.95 16.59 -8.35
N THR A 190 -6.17 16.70 -7.83
CA THR A 190 -7.21 17.55 -8.43
C THR A 190 -6.81 19.03 -8.40
N LYS A 191 -6.18 19.49 -7.31
CA LYS A 191 -5.62 20.86 -7.23
C LYS A 191 -4.50 21.07 -8.26
N ALA A 192 -3.60 20.09 -8.42
CA ALA A 192 -2.54 20.16 -9.41
C ALA A 192 -3.08 20.23 -10.84
N LEU A 193 -4.18 19.55 -11.16
CA LEU A 193 -4.82 19.64 -12.47
C LEU A 193 -5.40 21.03 -12.79
N LEU A 194 -5.85 21.76 -11.77
CA LEU A 194 -6.42 23.11 -11.92
C LEU A 194 -5.35 24.19 -12.15
N LEU A 195 -4.07 23.87 -11.92
CA LEU A 195 -2.99 24.82 -12.17
C LEU A 195 -2.76 25.03 -13.68
N PRO A 196 -2.44 26.27 -14.09
CA PRO A 196 -2.09 26.58 -15.47
C PRO A 196 -0.91 25.73 -15.93
N ASP A 197 -0.84 25.44 -17.23
CA ASP A 197 0.24 24.63 -17.77
C ASP A 197 1.59 25.35 -17.61
N PRO A 198 2.62 24.69 -17.03
CA PRO A 198 3.95 25.27 -16.90
C PRO A 198 4.59 25.66 -18.24
N ARG A 199 4.09 25.10 -19.35
CA ARG A 199 4.58 25.37 -20.71
C ARG A 199 3.84 26.52 -21.42
N ARG A 200 2.80 27.10 -20.81
CA ARG A 200 2.11 28.26 -21.38
C ARG A 200 2.79 29.52 -20.86
N ASP A 201 3.50 30.21 -21.75
CA ASP A 201 4.04 31.53 -21.44
C ASP A 201 2.89 32.49 -21.09
N PRO A 202 3.02 33.33 -20.06
CA PRO A 202 1.96 34.26 -19.62
C PRO A 202 1.59 35.33 -20.67
N GLU A 203 2.33 35.41 -21.79
CA GLU A 203 2.06 36.35 -22.88
C GLU A 203 0.90 35.91 -23.80
N GLU A 204 0.55 34.61 -23.89
CA GLU A 204 -0.55 34.14 -24.76
C GLU A 204 -1.96 34.33 -24.17
N LEU A 205 -2.09 34.81 -22.92
CA LEU A 205 -3.41 35.07 -22.31
C LEU A 205 -3.98 36.46 -22.64
N ASN A 206 -3.21 37.31 -23.32
CA ASN A 206 -3.58 38.69 -23.66
C ASN A 206 -3.80 38.93 -25.16
N GLU A 207 -3.88 37.89 -25.99
CA GLU A 207 -4.30 37.97 -27.40
C GLU A 207 -5.71 37.44 -27.62
#